data_AF-A0A1F9B1W0-F1
#
_entry.id   AF-A0A1F9B1W0-F1
#
_cell.length_a   1.000
_cell.length_b   1.000
_cell.length_c   1.000
_cell.angle_alpha   90.00
_cell.angle_beta   90.00
_cell.angle_gamma   90.00
#
_symmetry.space_group_name_H-M   'P 1'
#
loop_
_entity.id
_entity.type
_entity.pdbx_description
1 polymer ?
#
loop_
_entity_poly.entity_id
_entity_poly.type
_entity_poly.pdbx_seq_one_letter_code
_entity_poly.pdbx_strand_id
1 'polypeptide(L)' 'MSGSYGMKEINYERSVEIGQKVWNEVKSIEVDIAVTECGGCGLQIKAGTGIRVVHPLVLLNDAYMQTDASKVA' A
#
# COMPACT_ATOMS: atom_id res chain seq x y z
N MET A 1 -1.24 8.63 -7.46
CA MET A 1 -2.17 8.78 -6.33
C MET A 1 -2.11 10.22 -5.86
N SER A 2 -3.24 10.91 -5.75
CA SER A 2 -3.37 12.38 -5.75
C SER A 2 -2.77 13.11 -4.53
N GLY A 3 -1.97 12.43 -3.70
CA GLY A 3 -1.30 12.98 -2.53
C GLY A 3 -2.25 13.65 -1.54
N SER A 4 -1.74 14.61 -0.76
CA SER A 4 -2.55 15.42 0.16
C SER A 4 -3.53 16.33 -0.59
N TYR A 5 -3.23 16.74 -1.83
CA TYR A 5 -4.16 17.48 -2.68
C TYR A 5 -5.49 16.74 -2.84
N GLY A 6 -5.39 15.43 -3.07
CA GLY A 6 -6.55 14.57 -3.25
C GLY A 6 -7.26 14.12 -1.98
N MET A 7 -6.65 14.34 -0.82
CA MET A 7 -7.28 14.08 0.48
C MET A 7 -8.14 15.27 0.95
N LYS A 8 -8.08 16.40 0.26
CA LYS A 8 -8.98 17.54 0.51
C LYS A 8 -10.40 17.16 0.08
N GLU A 9 -11.39 17.53 0.89
CA GLU A 9 -12.81 17.27 0.63
C GLU A 9 -13.23 17.67 -0.79
N ILE A 10 -12.86 18.88 -1.23
CA ILE A 10 -13.16 19.40 -2.58
C ILE A 10 -12.59 18.58 -3.74
N ASN A 11 -11.56 17.76 -3.49
CA ASN A 11 -10.86 16.99 -4.52
C ASN A 11 -11.00 15.48 -4.29
N TYR A 12 -11.76 15.08 -3.27
CA TYR A 12 -11.80 13.69 -2.82
C TYR A 12 -12.41 12.78 -3.90
N GLU A 13 -13.55 13.16 -4.47
CA GLU A 13 -14.21 12.38 -5.54
C GLU A 13 -13.30 12.21 -6.76
N ARG A 14 -12.67 13.29 -7.23
CA ARG A 14 -11.69 13.20 -8.33
C ARG A 14 -10.52 12.29 -7.99
N SER A 15 -10.11 12.25 -6.73
CA SER A 15 -9.00 11.39 -6.29
C SER A 15 -9.39 9.93 -6.18
N VAL A 16 -10.64 9.66 -5.83
CA VAL A 16 -11.26 8.33 -5.90
C VAL A 16 -11.29 7.84 -7.35
N GLU A 17 -11.76 8.66 -8.29
CA GLU A 17 -11.77 8.32 -9.72
C GLU A 17 -10.38 7.96 -10.25
N ILE A 18 -9.36 8.77 -9.90
CA ILE A 18 -7.96 8.50 -10.27
C ILE A 18 -7.45 7.18 -9.65
N GLY A 19 -7.84 6.90 -8.39
CA GLY A 19 -7.43 5.69 -7.67
C GLY A 19 -8.10 4.40 -8.14
N GLN A 20 -9.30 4.51 -8.74
CA GLN A 20 -10.17 3.37 -9.03
C GLN A 20 -9.50 2.28 -9.88
N LYS A 21 -8.67 2.66 -10.86
CA LYS A 21 -7.96 1.69 -11.70
C LYS A 21 -7.04 0.79 -10.87
N VAL A 22 -6.18 1.40 -10.05
CA VAL A 22 -5.23 0.67 -9.18
C VAL A 22 -5.98 -0.18 -8.17
N TRP A 23 -7.07 0.34 -7.60
CA TRP A 23 -7.86 -0.40 -6.62
C TRP A 23 -8.53 -1.63 -7.23
N ASN A 24 -9.06 -1.52 -8.45
CA ASN A 24 -9.66 -2.64 -9.15
C ASN A 24 -8.60 -3.71 -9.48
N GLU A 25 -7.41 -3.30 -9.95
CA GLU A 25 -6.31 -4.22 -10.22
C GLU A 25 -5.90 -4.97 -8.96
N VAL A 26 -5.68 -4.27 -7.84
CA VAL A 26 -5.33 -4.88 -6.54
C VAL A 26 -6.43 -5.82 -6.05
N LYS A 27 -7.71 -5.48 -6.22
CA LYS A 27 -8.84 -6.35 -5.83
C LYS A 27 -9.04 -7.55 -6.77
N SER A 28 -8.51 -7.48 -8.00
CA SER A 28 -8.66 -8.54 -9.00
C SER A 28 -7.64 -9.68 -8.85
N ILE A 29 -6.62 -9.48 -8.01
CA ILE A 29 -5.56 -10.45 -7.76
C ILE A 29 -5.56 -10.82 -6.27
N GLU A 30 -5.26 -12.08 -5.96
CA GLU A 30 -5.11 -12.54 -4.57
C GLU A 30 -3.69 -12.20 -4.09
N VAL A 31 -3.52 -10.99 -3.56
CA VAL A 31 -2.27 -10.57 -2.92
C VAL A 31 -2.46 -10.37 -1.41
N ASP A 32 -1.46 -10.78 -0.63
CA ASP A 32 -1.47 -10.62 0.83
C ASP A 32 -1.06 -9.22 1.28
N ILE A 33 -0.15 -8.59 0.52
CA ILE A 33 0.43 -7.28 0.84
C ILE A 33 0.60 -6.42 -0.41
N ALA A 34 0.44 -5.11 -0.25
CA ALA A 34 0.92 -4.12 -1.20
C ALA A 34 2.14 -3.38 -0.64
N VAL A 35 3.05 -2.96 -1.52
CA VAL A 35 4.32 -2.34 -1.13
C VAL A 35 4.46 -0.99 -1.81
N THR A 36 4.76 0.05 -1.04
CA THR A 36 5.06 1.39 -1.58
C THR A 36 5.92 2.20 -0.62
N GLU A 37 6.92 2.89 -1.15
CA GLU A 37 7.76 3.84 -0.41
C GLU A 37 7.02 5.14 -0.06
N CYS A 38 5.97 5.47 -0.82
CA CYS A 38 5.20 6.69 -0.62
C CYS A 38 4.07 6.48 0.39
N GLY A 39 4.19 7.10 1.56
CA GLY A 39 3.18 7.01 2.62
C GLY A 39 1.78 7.47 2.18
N GLY A 40 1.69 8.54 1.38
CA GLY A 40 0.40 9.03 0.85
C GLY A 40 -0.25 8.06 -0.13
N CYS A 41 0.54 7.43 -1.00
CA CYS A 41 0.06 6.37 -1.88
C CYS A 41 -0.45 5.19 -1.03
N GLY A 42 0.33 4.76 -0.04
CA GLY A 42 -0.03 3.64 0.82
C GLY A 42 -1.34 3.85 1.58
N LEU A 43 -1.56 5.07 2.10
CA LEU A 43 -2.83 5.45 2.74
C LEU A 43 -4.01 5.34 1.78
N GLN A 44 -3.89 5.84 0.55
CA GLN A 44 -4.97 5.75 -0.43
C GLN A 44 -5.21 4.32 -0.93
N ILE A 45 -4.17 3.48 -1.06
CA ILE A 45 -4.33 2.06 -1.44
C ILE A 45 -5.10 1.36 -0.34
N LYS A 46 -4.64 1.51 0.92
CA LYS A 46 -5.29 0.94 2.09
C LYS A 46 -6.74 1.38 2.20
N ALA A 47 -7.03 2.67 1.98
CA ALA A 47 -8.39 3.20 2.02
C ALA A 47 -9.30 2.61 0.92
N GLY A 48 -8.78 2.44 -0.29
CA GLY A 48 -9.57 1.95 -1.43
C GLY A 48 -9.73 0.43 -1.52
N THR A 49 -8.77 -0.34 -0.99
CA THR A 49 -8.71 -1.80 -1.16
C THR A 49 -8.81 -2.59 0.15
N GLY A 50 -8.51 -1.98 1.30
CA GLY A 50 -8.44 -2.67 2.59
C GLY A 50 -7.22 -3.58 2.78
N ILE A 51 -6.36 -3.72 1.77
CA ILE A 51 -5.18 -4.58 1.85
C ILE A 51 -4.13 -4.03 2.83
N ARG A 52 -3.32 -4.91 3.41
CA ARG A 52 -2.14 -4.51 4.18
C ARG A 52 -1.15 -3.82 3.24
N VAL A 53 -0.76 -2.59 3.57
CA VAL A 53 0.24 -1.83 2.82
C VAL A 53 1.47 -1.58 3.71
N VAL A 54 2.67 -1.85 3.19
CA VAL A 54 3.94 -1.68 3.91
C VAL A 54 4.96 -0.90 3.11
N HIS A 55 5.88 -0.24 3.82
CA HIS A 55 7.07 0.35 3.20
C HIS A 55 8.04 -0.75 2.75
N PRO A 56 8.75 -0.63 1.62
CA PRO A 56 9.70 -1.64 1.15
C PRO A 56 10.73 -2.05 2.21
N LEU A 57 11.23 -1.10 3.00
CA LEU A 57 12.17 -1.40 4.09
C LEU A 57 11.58 -2.30 5.18
N VAL A 58 10.28 -2.22 5.47
CA VAL A 58 9.62 -3.12 6.42
C VAL A 58 9.59 -4.53 5.83
N LEU A 59 9.22 -4.68 4.56
CA LEU A 59 9.24 -5.98 3.89
C LEU A 59 10.64 -6.59 3.86
N LEU A 60 11.67 -5.80 3.53
CA LEU A 60 13.05 -6.26 3.53
C LEU A 60 13.49 -6.67 4.94
N ASN A 61 13.21 -5.85 5.96
CA ASN A 61 13.50 -6.20 7.34
C ASN A 61 12.83 -7.52 7.74
N ASP A 62 11.53 -7.68 7.44
CA ASP A 62 10.79 -8.91 7.72
C ASP A 62 11.45 -10.13 7.03
N ALA A 63 11.92 -9.99 5.78
CA ALA A 63 12.57 -11.06 5.04
C ALA A 63 13.96 -11.43 5.61
N TYR A 64 14.78 -10.43 5.94
CA TYR A 64 16.14 -10.67 6.44
C TYR A 64 16.15 -11.12 7.92
N MET A 65 15.28 -10.57 8.77
CA MET A 65 15.20 -10.98 10.18
C MET A 65 14.58 -12.37 10.37
N GLN A 66 13.70 -12.82 9.46
CA GLN A 66 13.25 -14.22 9.44
C GLN A 66 14.39 -15.20 9.12
N THR A 67 15.41 -14.75 8.38
CA THR A 67 16.57 -15.58 8.03
C THR A 67 17.52 -15.78 9.22
N ASP A 68 17.60 -14.83 10.14
CA ASP A 68 18.44 -14.95 11.36
C ASP A 68 17.83 -15.87 12.43
N ALA A 69 16.50 -16.02 12.50
CA ALA A 69 15.88 -16.97 13.42
C ALA A 69 16.24 -18.45 13.12
N SER A 70 16.67 -18.75 11.88
CA SER A 70 17.13 -20.07 11.47
C SER A 70 18.63 -20.31 11.70
N LYS A 71 19.39 -19.30 12.15
CA LYS A 71 20.85 -19.38 12.40
C LYS A 71 21.24 -19.35 13.89
N VAL A 72 20.25 -19.34 14.79
CA VAL A 72 20.45 -19.33 16.25
C VAL A 72 19.95 -20.63 16.92
N ALA A 73 19.75 -21.69 16.15
CA ALA A 73 19.48 -23.04 16.65
C ALA A 73 20.66 -23.98 16.35
#